data_AF-A0A2X3CYK4-F1
#
_entry.id   AF-A0A2X3CYK4-F1
#
_cell.length_a   1.000
_cell.length_b   1.000
_cell.length_c   1.000
_cell.angle_alpha   90.00
_cell.angle_beta   90.00
_cell.angle_gamma   90.00
#
_symmetry.space_group_name_H-M   'P 1'
#
loop_
_entity.id
_entity.type
_entity.pdbx_description
1 polymer ?
#
loop_
_entity_poly.entity_id
_entity_poly.type
_entity_poly.pdbx_seq_one_letter_code
_entity_poly.pdbx_strand_id
1 'polypeptide(L)'
;MAAQAYLVNTGWNGTGKRISIKDTRAIIDAILNGSLDNAETFTLPMFNLQIPTALPGVDTHILDPRQHLWFPGAVAGKSRPAGEAVY
;
A
#
# COMPACT_ATOMS: atom_id res chain seq x y z
N MET A 1 20.44 -15.99 -12.34
CA MET A 1 19.85 -14.68 -12.03
C MET A 1 18.77 -14.89 -10.99
N ALA A 2 18.75 -14.11 -9.91
CA ALA A 2 17.69 -14.19 -8.92
C ALA A 2 16.44 -13.47 -9.45
N ALA A 3 15.25 -14.00 -9.17
CA ALA A 3 14.00 -13.32 -9.47
C ALA A 3 13.59 -12.47 -8.27
N GLN A 4 13.11 -11.25 -8.52
CA GLN A 4 12.54 -10.37 -7.51
C GLN A 4 11.05 -10.69 -7.33
N ALA A 5 10.56 -10.73 -6.09
CA ALA A 5 9.15 -10.96 -5.78
C ALA A 5 8.51 -9.69 -5.19
N TYR A 6 7.25 -9.46 -5.54
CA TYR A 6 6.45 -8.31 -5.11
C TYR A 6 5.08 -8.76 -4.59
N LEU A 7 4.57 -8.08 -3.57
CA LEU A 7 3.20 -8.25 -3.08
C LEU A 7 2.35 -7.05 -3.51
N VAL A 8 1.34 -7.28 -4.34
CA VAL A 8 0.42 -6.24 -4.83
C VAL A 8 -0.98 -6.51 -4.29
N ASN A 9 -1.55 -5.55 -3.56
CA ASN A 9 -2.94 -5.62 -3.10
C ASN A 9 -3.90 -5.25 -4.23
N THR A 10 -4.61 -6.23 -4.79
CA THR A 10 -5.70 -6.03 -5.78
C THR A 10 -7.10 -6.09 -5.15
N GLY A 11 -7.15 -6.14 -3.82
CA GLY A 11 -8.36 -6.23 -3.02
C GLY A 11 -8.89 -4.85 -2.59
N TRP A 12 -9.19 -4.73 -1.31
CA TRP A 12 -9.81 -3.55 -0.71
C TRP A 12 -8.79 -2.71 0.07
N ASN A 13 -9.04 -1.40 0.18
CA ASN A 13 -8.35 -0.50 1.10
C ASN A 13 -9.12 -0.34 2.42
N GLY A 14 -8.53 0.37 3.38
CA GLY A 14 -9.15 0.58 4.69
C GLY A 14 -10.38 1.51 4.69
N THR A 15 -10.78 2.08 3.55
CA THR A 15 -12.08 2.78 3.38
C THR A 15 -13.18 1.86 2.83
N GLY A 16 -12.91 0.55 2.73
CA GLY A 16 -13.84 -0.41 2.16
C GLY A 16 -14.16 -0.12 0.69
N LYS A 17 -13.20 0.44 -0.06
CA LYS A 17 -13.22 0.54 -1.52
C LYS A 17 -12.16 -0.36 -2.14
N ARG A 18 -12.46 -0.95 -3.31
CA ARG A 18 -11.46 -1.71 -4.07
C ARG A 18 -10.38 -0.79 -4.60
N ILE A 19 -9.13 -1.27 -4.64
CA ILE A 19 -8.06 -0.61 -5.38
C ILE A 19 -8.47 -0.55 -6.86
N SER A 20 -8.30 0.61 -7.49
CA SER A 20 -8.73 0.76 -8.89
C SER A 20 -7.86 -0.09 -9.81
N ILE A 21 -8.45 -0.59 -10.90
CA ILE A 21 -7.70 -1.32 -11.93
C ILE A 21 -6.63 -0.43 -12.59
N LYS A 22 -6.88 0.88 -12.65
CA LYS A 22 -5.93 1.86 -13.18
C LYS A 22 -4.68 1.92 -12.30
N ASP A 23 -4.85 2.06 -11.00
CA ASP A 23 -3.72 2.10 -10.05
C ASP A 23 -2.97 0.76 -10.02
N THR A 24 -3.72 -0.34 -10.01
CA THR A 24 -3.12 -1.69 -10.07
C THR A 24 -2.24 -1.85 -11.31
N ARG A 25 -2.71 -1.43 -12.50
CA ARG A 25 -1.92 -1.50 -13.73
C ARG A 25 -0.68 -0.60 -13.68
N ALA A 26 -0.81 0.62 -13.16
CA ALA A 26 0.35 1.51 -13.00
C ALA A 26 1.42 0.93 -12.05
N ILE A 27 1.01 0.24 -10.97
CA ILE A 27 1.93 -0.48 -10.07
C ILE A 27 2.62 -1.63 -10.80
N ILE A 28 1.89 -2.42 -11.58
CA ILE A 28 2.47 -3.51 -12.38
C ILE A 28 3.45 -2.96 -13.42
N ASP A 29 3.12 -1.87 -14.11
CA ASP A 29 4.03 -1.23 -15.07
C ASP A 29 5.33 -0.77 -14.38
N ALA A 30 5.24 -0.20 -13.17
CA ALA A 30 6.40 0.19 -12.37
C ALA A 30 7.28 -0.98 -11.92
N ILE A 31 6.68 -2.16 -11.66
CA ILE A 31 7.42 -3.40 -11.41
C ILE A 31 8.15 -3.86 -12.67
N LEU A 32 7.47 -3.88 -13.81
CA LEU A 32 8.00 -4.43 -15.05
C LEU A 32 9.06 -3.55 -15.72
N ASN A 33 8.97 -2.22 -15.53
CA ASN A 33 9.91 -1.27 -16.12
C ASN A 33 11.11 -0.92 -15.21
N GLY A 34 11.21 -1.54 -14.02
CA GLY A 34 12.31 -1.32 -13.08
C GLY A 34 12.23 0.00 -12.29
N SER A 35 11.12 0.75 -12.36
CA SER A 35 10.96 2.01 -11.61
C SER A 35 11.06 1.81 -10.09
N LEU A 36 10.73 0.61 -9.61
CA LEU A 36 10.84 0.25 -8.19
C LEU A 36 12.27 0.01 -7.71
N ASP A 37 13.20 -0.33 -8.60
CA ASP A 37 14.55 -0.78 -8.22
C ASP A 37 15.36 0.32 -7.50
N ASN A 38 15.01 1.59 -7.78
CA ASN A 38 15.65 2.77 -7.19
C ASN A 38 14.66 3.70 -6.48
N ALA A 39 13.41 3.26 -6.29
CA ALA A 39 12.42 4.07 -5.59
C ALA A 39 12.81 4.22 -4.12
N GLU A 40 12.66 5.42 -3.57
CA GLU A 40 12.73 5.60 -2.12
C GLU A 40 11.60 4.78 -1.47
N THR A 41 11.93 4.08 -0.39
CA THR A 41 10.97 3.22 0.31
C THR A 41 10.90 3.57 1.78
N PHE A 42 9.75 3.31 2.38
CA PHE A 42 9.60 3.23 3.83
C PHE A 42 9.22 1.81 4.23
N THR A 43 9.58 1.43 5.46
CA THR A 43 9.20 0.12 6.00
C THR A 43 7.83 0.22 6.66
N LEU A 44 6.88 -0.60 6.19
CA LEU A 44 5.57 -0.73 6.82
C LEU A 44 5.73 -1.44 8.17
N PRO A 45 5.34 -0.81 9.30
CA PRO A 45 5.42 -1.45 10.61
C PRO A 45 4.59 -2.73 10.69
N MET A 46 4.96 -3.64 11.60
CA MET A 46 4.38 -4.97 11.81
C MET A 46 4.64 -5.99 10.69
N PHE A 47 4.55 -5.61 9.42
CA PHE A 47 4.76 -6.52 8.28
C PHE A 47 6.19 -6.45 7.72
N ASN A 48 6.96 -5.41 8.06
CA ASN A 48 8.32 -5.18 7.57
C ASN A 48 8.45 -5.22 6.03
N LEU A 49 7.41 -4.77 5.34
CA LEU A 49 7.40 -4.65 3.88
C LEU A 49 8.03 -3.31 3.48
N GLN A 50 8.90 -3.31 2.46
CA GLN A 50 9.36 -2.09 1.83
C GLN A 50 8.30 -1.59 0.86
N ILE A 51 7.78 -0.38 1.10
CA ILE A 51 6.75 0.25 0.29
C ILE A 51 7.36 1.49 -0.37
N PRO A 52 7.20 1.70 -1.69
CA PRO A 52 7.67 2.91 -2.35
C PRO A 52 6.95 4.15 -1.79
N THR A 53 7.68 5.25 -1.60
CA THR A 53 7.10 6.53 -1.18
C THR A 53 6.31 7.19 -2.31
N ALA A 54 6.69 6.93 -3.56
CA ALA A 54 5.99 7.40 -4.76
C ALA A 54 6.22 6.45 -5.96
N LEU A 55 5.26 6.44 -6.88
CA LEU A 55 5.37 5.75 -8.17
C LEU A 55 4.77 6.61 -9.29
N PRO A 56 5.39 6.67 -10.48
CA PRO A 56 4.82 7.38 -11.62
C PRO A 56 3.43 6.87 -11.98
N GLY A 57 2.46 7.77 -12.09
CA GLY A 57 1.09 7.43 -12.50
C GLY A 57 0.23 6.75 -11.42
N VAL A 58 0.73 6.64 -10.18
CA VAL A 58 0.00 6.12 -9.02
C VAL A 58 -0.25 7.26 -8.03
N ASP A 59 -1.46 7.35 -7.46
CA ASP A 59 -1.73 8.26 -6.36
C ASP A 59 -0.90 7.86 -5.13
N THR A 60 -0.02 8.73 -4.65
CA THR A 60 0.89 8.42 -3.54
C THR A 60 0.13 8.09 -2.26
N HIS A 61 -1.06 8.65 -2.06
CA HIS A 61 -1.85 8.36 -0.88
C HIS A 61 -2.21 6.88 -0.79
N ILE A 62 -2.41 6.18 -1.92
CA ILE A 62 -2.80 4.76 -1.90
C ILE A 62 -1.66 3.80 -1.57
N LEU A 63 -0.41 4.28 -1.60
CA LEU A 63 0.78 3.46 -1.35
C LEU A 63 0.94 3.14 0.13
N ASP A 64 0.69 4.11 1.03
CA ASP A 64 0.65 3.86 2.47
C ASP A 64 -0.76 3.42 2.89
N PRO A 65 -0.97 2.13 3.24
CA PRO A 65 -2.29 1.64 3.61
C PRO A 65 -2.87 2.32 4.86
N ARG A 66 -2.04 2.97 5.68
CA ARG A 66 -2.47 3.70 6.89
C ARG A 66 -3.09 5.07 6.57
N GLN A 67 -2.89 5.60 5.37
CA GLN A 67 -3.49 6.86 4.94
C GLN A 67 -4.95 6.69 4.49
N HIS A 68 -5.39 5.46 4.23
CA HIS A 68 -6.75 5.13 3.79
C HIS A 68 -7.51 4.35 4.86
N LEU A 69 -7.76 4.98 6.01
CA LEU A 69 -8.53 4.37 7.10
C LEU A 69 -9.96 4.91 7.11
N TRP A 70 -10.94 4.03 7.36
CA TRP A 70 -12.36 4.38 7.51
C TRP A 70 -12.61 5.47 8.56
N PHE A 71 -11.68 5.62 9.51
CA PHE A 71 -11.75 6.60 10.58
C PHE A 71 -10.63 7.64 10.43
N PRO A 72 -10.96 8.91 10.15
CA PRO A 72 -9.99 10.00 9.99
C PRO A 72 -9.07 10.24 11.20
N GLY A 73 -9.39 9.68 12.37
CA GLY A 73 -8.61 9.79 13.61
C GLY A 73 -7.66 8.63 13.91
N ALA A 74 -7.60 7.59 13.07
CA ALA A 74 -6.81 6.38 13.35
C ALA A 74 -5.30 6.54 13.07
N VAL A 75 -4.88 7.66 12.46
CA VAL A 75 -3.47 7.94 12.12
C VAL A 75 -2.63 8.34 13.36
N ALA A 76 -3.26 8.58 14.52
CA ALA A 76 -2.57 8.99 15.73
C ALA A 76 -2.58 7.87 16.79
N GLY A 77 -1.63 6.93 16.71
CA GLY A 77 -1.06 6.18 17.85
C GLY A 77 -2.02 5.47 18.84
N LYS A 78 -3.31 5.36 18.56
CA LYS A 78 -4.29 4.69 19.40
C LYS A 78 -4.63 3.36 18.75
N SER A 79 -3.94 2.32 19.21
CA SER A 79 -4.32 0.93 18.97
C SER A 79 -5.81 0.78 19.31
N ARG A 80 -6.63 0.37 18.34
CA ARG A 80 -7.98 -0.15 18.66
C ARG A 80 -7.81 -1.35 19.60
N PRO A 81 -8.65 -1.50 20.64
CA PRO A 81 -8.66 -2.72 21.42
C PRO A 81 -8.94 -3.91 20.48
N ALA A 82 -8.08 -4.94 20.55
CA ALA A 82 -8.27 -6.17 19.81
C ALA A 82 -9.58 -6.83 20.28
N GLY A 83 -10.61 -6.82 19.44
CA GLY A 83 -11.91 -7.43 19.79
C GLY A 83 -13.10 -7.04 18.92
N GLU A 84 -13.05 -5.91 18.23
CA GLU A 84 -14.12 -5.52 17.30
C GLU A 84 -13.67 -5.67 15.85
N ALA A 85 -13.85 -6.87 15.32
CA ALA A 85 -14.04 -7.04 13.88
C ALA A 85 -15.49 -6.68 13.59
N VAL A 86 -15.71 -5.62 12.80
CA VAL A 86 -17.00 -5.40 12.15
C VAL A 86 -16.98 -6.32 10.93
N TYR A 87 -17.88 -7.29 10.89
CA TYR A 87 -18.13 -8.15 9.72
C TYR A 87 -18.63 -7.31 8.53
#